data_AF-A0A402CRM1-F1
#
_entry.id   AF-A0A402CRM1-F1
#
_cell.length_a   1.000
_cell.length_b   1.000
_cell.length_c   1.000
_cell.angle_alpha   90.00
_cell.angle_beta   90.00
_cell.angle_gamma   90.00
#
_symmetry.space_group_name_H-M   'P 1'
#
loop_
_entity.id
_entity.type
_entity.pdbx_description
1 polymer ?
#
loop_
_entity_poly.entity_id
_entity_poly.type
_entity_poly.pdbx_seq_one_letter_code
_entity_poly.pdbx_strand_id
1 'polypeptide(L)'
;MELEEPAVALYDYLYKDSARISSYYAQLFSGRLSSLEETDTDSSGVDRGAKLDAHLVGGDIKHTSSRQKTSKRIVDPHDLITTEVLSYFTENDVIAESILEGTHGQLVITKGTLGFVDKSMIEIGTITFKMSAETLMSKVNKTAADRAELEQMKVLIALLEKVQIPSAFQLNINGNFIVVGTIKDDGMQEPISSYYYKYGTSGLSDVYLIGIKEIPTPSLAMPSTPLLVASQGAAEALSTLLFHEDAIRVTPIAMFRRLF
;
A
#
# COMPACT_ATOMS: atom_id res chain seq x y z
N MET A 1 9.11 -27.73 30.44
CA MET A 1 8.78 -27.41 29.04
C MET A 1 8.38 -25.95 29.08
N GLU A 2 9.35 -25.07 28.87
CA GLU A 2 9.10 -23.63 28.82
C GLU A 2 8.19 -23.37 27.62
N LEU A 3 7.04 -22.74 27.85
CA LEU A 3 6.23 -22.21 26.78
C LEU A 3 7.03 -21.03 26.22
N GLU A 4 7.64 -21.20 25.05
CA GLU A 4 8.23 -20.08 24.31
C GLU A 4 7.12 -19.04 24.11
N GLU A 5 7.29 -17.85 24.68
CA GLU A 5 6.47 -16.71 24.33
C GLU A 5 6.58 -16.50 22.82
N PRO A 6 5.46 -16.34 22.09
CA PRO A 6 5.52 -16.11 20.66
C PRO A 6 6.36 -14.86 20.38
N ALA A 7 7.36 -14.99 19.50
CA ALA A 7 8.21 -13.88 19.11
C ALA A 7 7.35 -12.73 18.57
N VAL A 8 7.43 -11.57 19.22
CA VAL A 8 6.72 -10.36 18.80
C VAL A 8 7.30 -9.91 17.44
N ALA A 9 6.52 -10.08 16.37
CA ALA A 9 6.89 -9.60 15.05
C ALA A 9 6.61 -8.10 14.94
N LEU A 10 7.61 -7.33 14.53
CA LEU A 10 7.45 -5.89 14.28
C LEU A 10 7.41 -5.62 12.78
N TYR A 11 6.44 -4.81 12.36
CA TYR A 11 6.26 -4.41 10.98
C TYR A 11 6.53 -2.92 10.81
N ASP A 12 7.29 -2.58 9.78
CA ASP A 12 7.47 -1.20 9.34
C ASP A 12 6.63 -0.96 8.08
N TYR A 13 5.57 -0.19 8.24
CA TYR A 13 4.66 0.15 7.16
C TYR A 13 5.27 1.24 6.30
N LEU A 14 5.29 1.02 4.98
CA LEU A 14 5.69 2.01 3.99
C LEU A 14 4.48 2.79 3.48
N TYR A 15 3.36 2.08 3.32
CA TYR A 15 2.07 2.60 2.85
C TYR A 15 0.90 1.92 3.56
N LYS A 16 -0.15 2.69 3.88
CA LYS A 16 -1.44 2.23 4.41
C LYS A 16 -2.59 3.05 3.81
N ASP A 17 -3.56 2.42 3.17
CA ASP A 17 -4.81 3.08 2.77
C ASP A 17 -5.76 3.15 3.98
N SER A 18 -5.53 4.12 4.87
CA SER A 18 -6.26 4.27 6.15
C SER A 18 -7.77 4.36 5.97
N ALA A 19 -8.25 4.98 4.89
CA ALA A 19 -9.68 5.09 4.59
C ALA A 19 -10.28 3.72 4.27
N ARG A 20 -9.60 2.92 3.44
CA ARG A 20 -10.04 1.57 3.10
C ARG A 20 -9.94 0.63 4.31
N ILE A 21 -8.85 0.68 5.06
CA ILE A 21 -8.66 -0.10 6.30
C ILE A 21 -9.78 0.21 7.31
N SER A 22 -10.10 1.49 7.50
CA SER A 22 -11.17 1.90 8.41
C SER A 22 -12.55 1.42 7.94
N SER A 23 -12.79 1.42 6.63
CA SER A 23 -14.02 0.85 6.04
C SER A 23 -14.12 -0.66 6.28
N TYR A 24 -13.02 -1.41 6.12
CA TYR A 24 -12.98 -2.84 6.42
C TYR A 24 -13.21 -3.12 7.89
N TYR A 25 -12.55 -2.35 8.77
CA TYR A 25 -12.74 -2.46 10.20
C TYR A 25 -14.22 -2.31 10.59
N ALA A 26 -14.89 -1.27 10.08
CA ALA A 26 -16.30 -1.04 10.38
C ALA A 26 -17.22 -2.18 9.90
N GLN A 27 -16.90 -2.81 8.77
CA GLN A 27 -17.64 -3.94 8.21
C GLN A 27 -17.41 -5.24 8.98
N LEU A 28 -16.15 -5.53 9.34
CA LEU A 28 -15.78 -6.76 10.03
C LEU A 28 -16.24 -6.77 11.49
N PHE A 29 -16.12 -5.64 12.17
CA PHE A 29 -16.33 -5.54 13.62
C PHE A 29 -17.60 -4.77 14.01
N SER A 30 -18.51 -4.52 13.07
CA SER A 30 -19.84 -3.92 13.31
C SER A 30 -19.85 -2.55 14.02
N GLY A 31 -18.78 -1.76 13.86
CA GLY A 31 -18.74 -0.29 13.97
C GLY A 31 -19.03 0.39 15.33
N ARG A 32 -17.98 0.83 16.03
CA ARG A 32 -17.58 2.25 16.26
C ARG A 32 -16.35 2.22 17.19
N LEU A 33 -15.20 2.77 16.78
CA LEU A 33 -14.08 3.01 17.71
C LEU A 33 -14.47 4.12 18.69
N SER A 34 -15.21 3.76 19.72
CA SER A 34 -15.35 4.56 20.93
C SER A 34 -14.26 4.10 21.89
N SER A 35 -13.07 4.68 21.73
CA SER A 35 -11.91 4.61 22.64
C SER A 35 -11.44 3.21 23.10
N LEU A 36 -10.24 2.81 22.68
CA LEU A 36 -9.44 1.90 23.51
C LEU A 36 -8.96 2.69 24.75
N GLU A 37 -9.75 2.65 25.82
CA GLU A 37 -9.19 2.71 27.18
C GLU A 37 -8.97 1.26 27.62
N GLU A 38 -7.81 0.71 27.31
CA GLU A 38 -7.34 -0.53 27.93
C GLU A 38 -7.06 -0.21 29.41
N THR A 39 -8.10 -0.34 30.24
CA THR A 39 -7.97 -0.27 31.69
C THR A 39 -7.81 -1.70 32.18
N ASP A 40 -6.57 -2.12 32.43
CA ASP A 40 -6.28 -3.33 33.22
C ASP A 40 -6.96 -3.16 34.59
N THR A 41 -8.17 -3.68 34.69
CA THR A 41 -8.88 -3.78 35.95
C THR A 41 -8.74 -5.23 36.38
N ASP A 42 -7.76 -5.47 37.25
CA ASP A 42 -7.67 -6.69 38.05
C ASP A 42 -8.90 -6.76 38.98
N SER A 43 -10.05 -7.16 38.44
CA SER A 43 -11.21 -7.51 39.25
C SER A 43 -11.13 -9.01 39.54
N SER A 44 -10.46 -9.34 40.65
CA SER A 44 -10.63 -10.63 41.30
C SER A 44 -12.10 -10.82 41.70
N GLY A 45 -12.83 -11.64 40.96
CA GLY A 45 -14.20 -12.06 41.26
C GLY A 45 -14.47 -13.42 40.62
N VAL A 46 -14.32 -14.48 41.41
CA VAL A 46 -14.40 -15.90 41.02
C VAL A 46 -15.83 -16.35 40.73
N ASP A 47 -16.06 -17.03 39.60
CA ASP A 47 -16.76 -18.34 39.42
C ASP A 47 -17.01 -18.56 37.91
N ARG A 48 -16.59 -19.60 37.17
CA ARG A 48 -16.34 -21.03 37.44
C ARG A 48 -15.40 -21.64 36.36
N GLY A 49 -14.49 -22.52 36.79
CA GLY A 49 -14.26 -23.80 36.08
C GLY A 49 -12.94 -24.02 35.34
N ALA A 50 -11.85 -24.35 36.06
CA ALA A 50 -10.98 -25.51 35.79
C ALA A 50 -9.88 -25.60 36.85
N LYS A 51 -9.76 -26.77 37.49
CA LYS A 51 -8.80 -27.08 38.56
C LYS A 51 -7.37 -27.17 38.04
N LEU A 52 -6.41 -26.59 38.74
CA LEU A 52 -5.09 -27.18 38.97
C LEU A 52 -4.59 -26.76 40.35
N ASP A 53 -4.35 -27.79 41.17
CA ASP A 53 -4.05 -27.76 42.59
C ASP A 53 -2.56 -27.48 42.81
N ALA A 54 -2.22 -26.50 43.65
CA ALA A 54 -0.88 -26.37 44.23
C ALA A 54 -0.99 -25.74 45.62
N HIS A 55 -1.14 -26.61 46.62
CA HIS A 55 -0.98 -26.29 48.03
C HIS A 55 0.42 -25.73 48.33
N LEU A 56 0.51 -24.53 48.92
CA LEU A 56 1.60 -24.17 49.83
C LEU A 56 1.08 -23.19 50.91
N VAL A 57 1.52 -23.48 52.12
CA VAL A 57 1.01 -23.06 53.42
C VAL A 57 1.57 -21.70 53.85
N GLY A 58 0.71 -20.83 54.40
CA GLY A 58 1.01 -20.05 55.61
C GLY A 58 1.36 -18.57 55.44
N GLY A 59 0.56 -17.71 56.09
CA GLY A 59 1.03 -16.43 56.63
C GLY A 59 0.26 -15.18 56.18
N ASP A 60 -0.76 -14.78 56.94
CA ASP A 60 -1.35 -13.44 56.87
C ASP A 60 -0.34 -12.38 57.37
N ILE A 61 0.26 -11.61 56.46
CA ILE A 61 0.74 -10.26 56.74
C ILE A 61 0.30 -9.35 55.60
N LYS A 62 -0.80 -8.65 55.85
CA LYS A 62 -1.36 -7.61 55.00
C LYS A 62 -0.49 -6.36 55.09
N HIS A 63 0.42 -6.18 54.14
CA HIS A 63 1.06 -4.89 53.89
C HIS A 63 0.96 -4.56 52.39
N THR A 64 -0.15 -3.95 52.01
CA THR A 64 -0.38 -3.46 50.64
C THR A 64 0.45 -2.20 50.43
N SER A 65 1.65 -2.34 49.88
CA SER A 65 2.38 -1.25 49.22
C SER A 65 2.16 -1.40 47.71
N SER A 66 1.02 -0.91 47.22
CA SER A 66 0.81 -0.73 45.79
C SER A 66 1.58 0.51 45.33
N ARG A 67 2.78 0.31 44.76
CA ARG A 67 3.37 1.28 43.85
C ARG A 67 2.64 1.14 42.51
N GLN A 68 1.62 1.96 42.35
CA GLN A 68 0.88 2.10 41.10
C GLN A 68 1.82 2.68 40.03
N LYS A 69 2.43 1.81 39.24
CA LYS A 69 3.24 2.19 38.08
C LYS A 69 2.30 2.23 36.89
N THR A 70 1.58 3.35 36.73
CA THR A 70 0.72 3.60 35.57
C THR A 70 1.59 3.72 34.33
N SER A 71 1.79 2.62 33.61
CA SER A 71 2.41 2.63 32.29
C SER A 71 1.32 2.96 31.26
N LYS A 72 1.15 4.25 30.96
CA LYS A 72 0.27 4.70 29.88
C LYS A 72 0.94 4.36 28.55
N ARG A 73 0.58 3.24 27.94
CA ARG A 73 1.02 2.88 26.59
C ARG A 73 0.19 3.70 25.60
N ILE A 74 0.81 4.72 25.00
CA ILE A 74 0.20 5.44 23.87
C ILE A 74 0.40 4.53 22.65
N VAL A 75 -0.60 3.72 22.35
CA VAL A 75 -0.67 3.00 21.06
C VAL A 75 -1.38 3.93 20.10
N ASP A 76 -0.79 4.20 18.94
CA ASP A 76 -1.49 4.90 17.88
C ASP A 76 -2.68 4.02 17.45
N PRO A 77 -3.94 4.47 17.64
CA PRO A 77 -5.10 3.66 17.32
C PRO A 77 -5.14 3.24 15.85
N HIS A 78 -4.48 3.97 14.94
CA HIS A 78 -4.43 3.63 13.53
C HIS A 78 -3.57 2.39 13.21
N ASP A 79 -2.52 2.15 13.97
CA ASP A 79 -1.68 0.96 13.78
C ASP A 79 -2.39 -0.28 14.31
N LEU A 80 -3.04 -0.18 15.47
CA LEU A 80 -3.83 -1.27 16.02
C LEU A 80 -4.96 -1.68 15.08
N ILE A 81 -5.73 -0.73 14.54
CA ILE A 81 -6.80 -1.01 13.56
C ILE A 81 -6.23 -1.70 12.32
N THR A 82 -5.08 -1.23 11.83
CA THR A 82 -4.43 -1.85 10.67
C THR A 82 -4.04 -3.28 10.97
N THR A 83 -3.39 -3.52 12.12
CA THR A 83 -3.03 -4.87 12.56
C THR A 83 -4.25 -5.76 12.72
N GLU A 84 -5.32 -5.32 13.38
CA GLU A 84 -6.55 -6.10 13.57
C GLU A 84 -7.20 -6.52 12.25
N VAL A 85 -7.30 -5.59 11.28
CA VAL A 85 -7.84 -5.91 9.94
C VAL A 85 -6.96 -6.91 9.19
N LEU A 86 -5.64 -6.70 9.19
CA LEU A 86 -4.72 -7.57 8.45
C LEU A 86 -4.59 -8.96 9.11
N SER A 87 -4.60 -9.03 10.44
CA SER A 87 -4.67 -10.29 11.19
C SER A 87 -5.96 -11.03 10.87
N TYR A 88 -7.12 -10.35 10.89
CA TYR A 88 -8.38 -10.99 10.52
C TYR A 88 -8.33 -11.61 9.11
N PHE A 89 -7.79 -10.86 8.14
CA PHE A 89 -7.66 -11.37 6.77
C PHE A 89 -6.75 -12.61 6.67
N THR A 90 -5.68 -12.64 7.44
CA THR A 90 -4.71 -13.73 7.46
C THR A 90 -5.26 -14.95 8.21
N GLU A 91 -5.90 -14.77 9.36
CA GLU A 91 -6.43 -15.84 10.21
C GLU A 91 -7.67 -16.53 9.64
N ASN A 92 -8.41 -15.85 8.75
CA ASN A 92 -9.63 -16.38 8.14
C ASN A 92 -9.44 -16.81 6.67
N ASP A 93 -8.20 -16.99 6.21
CA ASP A 93 -7.85 -17.42 4.84
C ASP A 93 -8.53 -16.59 3.73
N VAL A 94 -8.75 -15.29 4.00
CA VAL A 94 -9.42 -14.38 3.06
C VAL A 94 -8.45 -13.92 1.96
N ILE A 95 -7.16 -13.96 2.25
CA ILE A 95 -6.10 -13.52 1.34
C ILE A 95 -5.64 -14.70 0.48
N ALA A 96 -5.70 -14.54 -0.84
CA ALA A 96 -5.01 -15.46 -1.73
C ALA A 96 -3.48 -15.28 -1.61
N GLU A 97 -2.78 -16.38 -1.36
CA GLU A 97 -1.30 -16.41 -1.26
C GLU A 97 -0.60 -16.15 -2.60
N SER A 98 -1.32 -16.33 -3.71
CA SER A 98 -0.81 -16.12 -5.06
C SER A 98 -1.57 -15.03 -5.79
N ILE A 99 -0.86 -13.94 -6.09
CA ILE A 99 -1.36 -12.87 -6.94
C ILE A 99 -1.68 -13.35 -8.37
N LEU A 100 -1.02 -14.41 -8.85
CA LEU A 100 -1.25 -14.96 -10.18
C LEU A 100 -2.60 -15.67 -10.25
N GLU A 101 -2.96 -16.40 -9.21
CA GLU A 101 -4.17 -17.22 -9.13
C GLU A 101 -5.39 -16.45 -8.63
N GLY A 102 -5.19 -15.31 -7.96
CA GLY A 102 -6.28 -14.47 -7.47
C GLY A 102 -7.26 -14.06 -8.58
N THR A 103 -8.54 -13.98 -8.24
CA THR A 103 -9.59 -13.47 -9.12
C THR A 103 -9.72 -11.94 -9.05
N HIS A 104 -10.42 -11.32 -10.00
CA HIS A 104 -10.70 -9.88 -9.96
C HIS A 104 -11.43 -9.52 -8.64
N GLY A 105 -10.95 -8.50 -7.93
CA GLY A 105 -11.53 -8.03 -6.67
C GLY A 105 -11.10 -8.82 -5.43
N GLN A 106 -10.29 -9.87 -5.59
CA GLN A 106 -9.82 -10.68 -4.47
C GLN A 106 -8.67 -10.00 -3.72
N LEU A 107 -8.65 -10.17 -2.40
CA LEU A 107 -7.50 -9.81 -1.57
C LEU A 107 -6.34 -10.75 -1.85
N VAL A 108 -5.17 -10.18 -2.12
CA VAL A 108 -3.94 -10.92 -2.42
C VAL A 108 -2.81 -10.42 -1.54
N ILE A 109 -1.89 -11.32 -1.19
CA ILE A 109 -0.59 -10.98 -0.61
C ILE A 109 0.52 -11.41 -1.55
N THR A 110 1.56 -10.59 -1.64
CA THR A 110 2.77 -10.95 -2.36
C THR A 110 3.98 -10.27 -1.75
N LYS A 111 5.18 -10.78 -2.06
CA LYS A 111 6.45 -10.28 -1.56
C LYS A 111 7.39 -10.00 -2.73
N GLY A 112 8.10 -8.87 -2.70
CA GLY A 112 9.03 -8.52 -3.76
C GLY A 112 9.93 -7.34 -3.44
N THR A 113 10.53 -6.80 -4.50
CA THR A 113 11.33 -5.58 -4.44
C THR A 113 10.50 -4.39 -4.93
N LEU A 114 10.25 -3.43 -4.05
CA LEU A 114 9.38 -2.29 -4.29
C LEU A 114 10.15 -1.09 -4.83
N GLY A 115 9.64 -0.49 -5.90
CA GLY A 115 10.00 0.84 -6.39
C GLY A 115 8.77 1.75 -6.37
N PHE A 116 9.01 3.04 -6.22
CA PHE A 116 7.97 4.05 -6.34
C PHE A 116 8.15 4.86 -7.63
N VAL A 117 7.05 5.44 -8.09
CA VAL A 117 7.01 6.46 -9.14
C VAL A 117 6.26 7.66 -8.57
N ASP A 118 6.97 8.75 -8.32
CA ASP A 118 6.44 9.96 -7.67
C ASP A 118 6.03 10.94 -8.74
N LYS A 119 4.82 11.48 -8.61
CA LYS A 119 4.31 12.53 -9.50
C LYS A 119 5.30 13.68 -9.67
N SER A 120 6.03 14.05 -8.62
CA SER A 120 7.03 15.13 -8.64
C SER A 120 8.21 14.78 -9.55
N MET A 121 8.60 13.50 -9.57
CA MET A 121 9.65 13.01 -10.48
C MET A 121 9.14 12.93 -11.93
N ILE A 122 7.87 12.58 -12.14
CA ILE A 122 7.24 12.62 -13.46
C ILE A 122 7.18 14.06 -14.00
N GLU A 123 6.85 15.03 -13.16
CA GLU A 123 6.86 16.46 -13.51
C GLU A 123 8.27 16.93 -13.93
N ILE A 124 9.30 16.60 -13.15
CA ILE A 124 10.70 16.90 -13.51
C ILE A 124 11.11 16.19 -14.81
N GLY A 125 10.70 14.93 -14.98
CA GLY A 125 10.92 14.17 -16.20
C GLY A 125 10.26 14.84 -17.41
N THR A 126 9.04 15.35 -17.25
CA THR A 126 8.30 16.07 -18.29
C THR A 126 9.00 17.37 -18.70
N ILE A 127 9.52 18.14 -17.74
CA ILE A 127 10.32 19.34 -18.01
C ILE A 127 11.58 18.98 -18.80
N THR A 128 12.30 17.94 -18.36
CA THR A 128 13.54 17.49 -19.02
C THR A 128 13.26 16.98 -20.43
N PHE A 129 12.17 16.24 -20.61
CA PHE A 129 11.69 15.75 -21.89
C PHE A 129 11.35 16.91 -22.83
N LYS A 130 10.65 17.94 -22.34
CA LYS A 130 10.33 19.16 -23.10
C LYS A 130 11.58 19.90 -23.58
N MET A 131 12.55 20.12 -22.69
CA MET A 131 13.82 20.76 -23.05
C MET A 131 14.59 19.96 -24.11
N SER A 132 14.60 18.63 -23.97
CA SER A 132 15.23 17.72 -24.93
C SER A 132 14.51 17.74 -26.27
N ALA A 133 13.18 17.73 -26.26
CA ALA A 133 12.35 17.87 -27.44
C ALA A 133 12.65 19.18 -28.15
N GLU A 134 12.57 20.33 -27.48
CA GLU A 134 12.87 21.65 -28.06
C GLU A 134 14.28 21.72 -28.67
N THR A 135 15.26 21.09 -28.01
CA THR A 135 16.63 20.97 -28.54
C THR A 135 16.69 20.13 -29.81
N LEU A 136 15.98 19.00 -29.87
CA LEU A 136 15.85 18.19 -31.08
C LEU A 136 15.12 18.96 -32.19
N MET A 137 14.02 19.66 -31.87
CA MET A 137 13.27 20.51 -32.82
C MET A 137 14.17 21.55 -33.50
N SER A 138 15.16 22.09 -32.78
CA SER A 138 16.12 23.06 -33.34
C SER A 138 17.16 22.46 -34.30
N LYS A 139 17.34 21.13 -34.28
CA LYS A 139 18.40 20.41 -35.01
C LYS A 139 17.90 19.47 -36.12
N VAL A 140 16.60 19.16 -36.15
CA VAL A 140 16.00 18.21 -37.11
C VAL A 140 15.90 18.82 -38.51
N ASN A 141 16.43 18.11 -39.51
CA ASN A 141 16.17 18.40 -40.92
C ASN A 141 14.73 18.02 -41.27
N LYS A 142 14.02 18.90 -41.96
CA LYS A 142 12.56 18.93 -42.10
C LYS A 142 11.95 17.81 -42.96
N THR A 143 12.17 16.52 -42.67
CA THR A 143 11.41 15.45 -43.35
C THR A 143 9.97 15.40 -42.83
N ALA A 144 9.05 14.82 -43.62
CA ALA A 144 7.65 14.68 -43.22
C ALA A 144 7.46 13.73 -42.03
N ALA A 145 8.31 12.70 -41.91
CA ALA A 145 8.30 11.75 -40.79
C ALA A 145 8.73 12.43 -39.50
N ASP A 146 9.82 13.20 -39.52
CA ASP A 146 10.31 13.89 -38.32
C ASP A 146 9.32 14.95 -37.83
N ARG A 147 8.60 15.61 -38.76
CA ARG A 147 7.51 16.54 -38.39
C ARG A 147 6.34 15.81 -37.71
N ALA A 148 5.98 14.62 -38.17
CA ALA A 148 4.88 13.86 -37.58
C ALA A 148 5.22 13.37 -36.17
N GLU A 149 6.44 12.88 -35.96
CA GLU A 149 6.94 12.47 -34.63
C GLU A 149 6.98 13.66 -33.66
N LEU A 150 7.42 14.82 -34.14
CA LEU A 150 7.51 16.05 -33.36
C LEU A 150 6.13 16.59 -32.95
N GLU A 151 5.12 16.49 -33.83
CA GLU A 151 3.73 16.83 -33.47
C GLU A 151 3.14 15.84 -32.45
N GLN A 152 3.46 14.55 -32.56
CA GLN A 152 3.05 13.57 -31.54
C GLN A 152 3.68 13.88 -30.16
N MET A 153 4.97 14.24 -30.13
CA MET A 153 5.65 14.66 -28.90
C MET A 153 5.02 15.91 -28.29
N LYS A 154 4.63 16.91 -29.09
CA LYS A 154 3.94 18.11 -28.60
C LYS A 154 2.60 17.80 -27.97
N VAL A 155 1.81 16.92 -28.59
CA VAL A 155 0.52 16.47 -28.03
C VAL A 155 0.73 15.76 -26.70
N LEU A 156 1.73 14.87 -26.60
CA LEU A 156 2.07 14.19 -25.36
C LEU A 156 2.50 15.18 -24.26
N ILE A 157 3.37 16.14 -24.57
CA ILE A 157 3.79 17.19 -23.60
C ILE A 157 2.58 17.99 -23.12
N ALA A 158 1.72 18.44 -24.05
CA ALA A 158 0.52 19.20 -23.71
C ALA A 158 -0.46 18.39 -22.84
N LEU A 159 -0.55 17.07 -23.06
CA LEU A 159 -1.33 16.17 -22.22
C LEU A 159 -0.74 16.06 -20.80
N LEU A 160 0.57 15.82 -20.70
CA LEU A 160 1.27 15.71 -19.41
C LEU A 160 1.18 17.01 -18.59
N GLU A 161 1.16 18.18 -19.24
CA GLU A 161 0.99 19.48 -18.56
C GLU A 161 -0.42 19.72 -17.99
N LYS A 162 -1.42 18.96 -18.42
CA LYS A 162 -2.83 19.17 -18.03
C LYS A 162 -3.41 18.04 -17.18
N VAL A 163 -2.74 16.90 -17.13
CA VAL A 163 -3.22 15.74 -16.39
C VAL A 163 -2.53 15.68 -15.04
N GLN A 164 -3.32 15.47 -13.99
CA GLN A 164 -2.79 15.13 -12.68
C GLN A 164 -2.40 13.65 -12.69
N ILE A 165 -1.10 13.39 -12.78
CA ILE A 165 -0.57 12.02 -12.78
C ILE A 165 -0.46 11.56 -11.33
N PRO A 166 -1.08 10.43 -10.96
CA PRO A 166 -0.98 9.92 -9.61
C PRO A 166 0.42 9.36 -9.35
N SER A 167 0.84 9.38 -8.09
CA SER A 167 1.95 8.55 -7.63
C SER A 167 1.60 7.07 -7.80
N ALA A 168 2.61 6.26 -8.08
CA ALA A 168 2.46 4.84 -8.36
C ALA A 168 3.56 4.01 -7.70
N PHE A 169 3.37 2.69 -7.71
CA PHE A 169 4.38 1.74 -7.27
C PHE A 169 4.58 0.63 -8.30
N GLN A 170 5.75 0.02 -8.23
CA GLN A 170 6.11 -1.19 -8.94
C GLN A 170 6.73 -2.17 -7.95
N LEU A 171 6.20 -3.39 -7.89
CA LEU A 171 6.76 -4.48 -7.11
C LEU A 171 7.22 -5.59 -8.04
N ASN A 172 8.53 -5.82 -8.06
CA ASN A 172 9.14 -6.90 -8.83
C ASN A 172 9.17 -8.18 -7.98
N ILE A 173 8.48 -9.22 -8.45
CA ILE A 173 8.43 -10.54 -7.81
C ILE A 173 9.41 -11.46 -8.53
N ASN A 174 10.47 -11.87 -7.84
CA ASN A 174 11.47 -12.83 -8.32
C ASN A 174 12.07 -12.50 -9.70
N GLY A 175 12.05 -11.23 -10.12
CA GLY A 175 12.55 -10.77 -11.42
C GLY A 175 11.69 -11.11 -12.63
N ASN A 176 10.57 -11.83 -12.45
CA ASN A 176 9.75 -12.33 -13.56
C ASN A 176 8.40 -11.64 -13.69
N PHE A 177 7.78 -11.29 -12.55
CA PHE A 177 6.46 -10.66 -12.54
C PHE A 177 6.55 -9.26 -11.97
N ILE A 178 5.76 -8.37 -12.56
CA ILE A 178 5.69 -6.97 -12.15
C ILE A 178 4.26 -6.71 -11.70
N VAL A 179 4.11 -6.27 -10.46
CA VAL A 179 2.84 -5.81 -9.90
C VAL A 179 2.88 -4.30 -9.81
N VAL A 180 1.82 -3.65 -10.22
CA VAL A 180 1.74 -2.19 -10.26
C VAL A 180 0.41 -1.68 -9.78
N GLY A 181 0.40 -0.44 -9.33
CA GLY A 181 -0.81 0.28 -8.99
C GLY A 181 -0.51 1.72 -8.65
N THR A 182 -1.57 2.49 -8.43
CA THR A 182 -1.47 3.86 -7.95
C THR A 182 -1.50 3.90 -6.44
N ILE A 183 -0.86 4.91 -5.85
CA ILE A 183 -0.84 5.16 -4.42
C ILE A 183 -1.27 6.59 -4.13
N LYS A 184 -1.87 6.76 -2.97
CA LYS A 184 -2.21 8.08 -2.44
C LYS A 184 -1.04 8.58 -1.60
N ASP A 185 -0.67 9.84 -1.77
CA ASP A 185 0.45 10.42 -1.02
C ASP A 185 0.18 10.44 0.49
N ASP A 186 -1.08 10.56 0.92
CA ASP A 186 -1.51 10.56 2.32
C ASP A 186 -1.45 9.18 2.98
N GLY A 187 -1.34 8.10 2.20
CA GLY A 187 -1.15 6.75 2.72
C GLY A 187 0.30 6.42 3.05
N MET A 188 1.26 7.26 2.64
CA MET A 188 2.68 7.02 2.85
C MET A 188 3.13 7.45 4.26
N GLN A 189 4.00 6.66 4.90
CA GLN A 189 4.58 7.04 6.20
C GLN A 189 5.59 8.19 6.10
N GLU A 190 6.25 8.32 4.95
CA GLU A 190 7.12 9.45 4.63
C GLU A 190 6.91 9.86 3.16
N PRO A 191 7.23 11.10 2.77
CA PRO A 191 7.11 11.52 1.38
C PRO A 191 7.83 10.56 0.45
N ILE A 192 7.21 10.19 -0.67
CA ILE A 192 7.79 9.25 -1.66
C ILE A 192 9.18 9.71 -2.10
N SER A 193 9.36 11.02 -2.23
CA SER A 193 10.65 11.66 -2.54
C SER A 193 11.80 11.21 -1.63
N SER A 194 11.51 10.97 -0.34
CA SER A 194 12.49 10.53 0.66
C SER A 194 13.10 9.18 0.29
N TYR A 195 12.34 8.29 -0.35
CA TYR A 195 12.83 7.00 -0.81
C TYR A 195 13.85 7.16 -1.94
N TYR A 196 13.64 8.05 -2.91
CA TYR A 196 14.66 8.28 -3.95
C TYR A 196 15.95 8.87 -3.38
N TYR A 197 15.85 9.77 -2.41
CA TYR A 197 17.05 10.33 -1.78
C TYR A 197 17.82 9.29 -0.96
N LYS A 198 17.14 8.30 -0.38
CA LYS A 198 17.78 7.21 0.39
C LYS A 198 18.35 6.09 -0.49
N TYR A 199 17.61 5.70 -1.53
CA TYR A 199 17.88 4.46 -2.28
C TYR A 199 18.23 4.70 -3.76
N GLY A 200 18.11 5.93 -4.26
CA GLY A 200 18.35 6.27 -5.65
C GLY A 200 17.40 5.53 -6.58
N THR A 201 17.96 4.80 -7.55
CA THR A 201 17.23 3.91 -8.47
C THR A 201 17.04 2.50 -7.93
N SER A 202 17.56 2.20 -6.73
CA SER A 202 17.44 0.88 -6.12
C SER A 202 16.06 0.71 -5.48
N GLY A 203 15.49 -0.49 -5.62
CA GLY A 203 14.24 -0.84 -4.95
C GLY A 203 14.45 -1.31 -3.50
N LEU A 204 13.38 -1.27 -2.72
CA LEU A 204 13.29 -1.80 -1.37
C LEU A 204 12.99 -3.30 -1.42
N SER A 205 13.95 -4.13 -1.04
CA SER A 205 13.76 -5.59 -0.96
C SER A 205 12.89 -5.99 0.24
N ASP A 206 12.38 -7.22 0.19
CA ASP A 206 11.62 -7.87 1.26
C ASP A 206 10.34 -7.13 1.69
N VAL A 207 9.71 -6.43 0.75
CA VAL A 207 8.44 -5.75 0.99
C VAL A 207 7.28 -6.68 0.69
N TYR A 208 6.35 -6.76 1.63
CA TYR A 208 5.05 -7.38 1.49
C TYR A 208 4.04 -6.35 1.00
N LEU A 209 3.24 -6.74 0.02
CA LEU A 209 2.10 -6.00 -0.50
C LEU A 209 0.84 -6.80 -0.20
N ILE A 210 -0.11 -6.16 0.50
CA ILE A 210 -1.49 -6.61 0.58
C ILE A 210 -2.34 -5.65 -0.26
N GLY A 211 -3.14 -6.19 -1.16
CA GLY A 211 -3.97 -5.37 -2.05
C GLY A 211 -5.11 -6.14 -2.68
N ILE A 212 -5.89 -5.44 -3.48
CA ILE A 212 -7.01 -5.99 -4.25
C ILE A 212 -6.51 -6.20 -5.67
N LYS A 213 -6.56 -7.43 -6.19
CA LYS A 213 -6.19 -7.71 -7.57
C LYS A 213 -7.23 -7.11 -8.52
N GLU A 214 -6.76 -6.39 -9.52
CA GLU A 214 -7.59 -5.80 -10.56
C GLU A 214 -7.28 -6.47 -11.91
N ILE A 215 -8.34 -6.88 -12.58
CA ILE A 215 -8.29 -7.38 -13.96
C ILE A 215 -9.06 -6.37 -14.82
N PRO A 216 -8.40 -5.61 -15.71
CA PRO A 216 -9.09 -4.66 -16.56
C PRO A 216 -10.07 -5.39 -17.49
N THR A 217 -11.26 -4.81 -17.66
CA THR A 217 -12.22 -5.36 -18.62
C THR A 217 -11.74 -5.02 -20.04
N PRO A 218 -11.55 -6.00 -20.95
CA PRO A 218 -10.92 -5.78 -22.25
C PRO A 218 -11.62 -4.77 -23.17
N SER A 219 -12.90 -4.49 -22.94
CA SER A 219 -13.59 -3.39 -23.62
C SER A 219 -14.77 -2.89 -22.79
N LEU A 220 -14.76 -1.60 -22.46
CA LEU A 220 -15.97 -0.87 -22.11
C LEU A 220 -16.45 -0.18 -23.39
N ALA A 221 -17.51 -0.72 -24.01
CA ALA A 221 -18.09 -0.13 -25.21
C ALA A 221 -18.78 1.20 -24.85
N MET A 222 -18.03 2.30 -24.94
CA MET A 222 -18.56 3.64 -24.77
C MET A 222 -19.16 4.14 -26.10
N PRO A 223 -20.16 5.04 -26.06
CA PRO A 223 -20.66 5.70 -27.26
C PRO A 223 -19.51 6.36 -28.04
N SER A 224 -19.44 6.11 -29.35
CA SER A 224 -18.37 6.54 -30.24
C SER A 224 -18.47 8.02 -30.66
N THR A 225 -18.77 8.91 -29.71
CA THR A 225 -18.65 10.35 -29.97
C THR A 225 -17.18 10.73 -30.06
N PRO A 226 -16.79 11.67 -30.95
CA PRO A 226 -15.37 12.04 -31.12
C PRO A 226 -14.66 12.43 -29.82
N LEU A 227 -15.35 13.12 -28.91
CA LEU A 227 -14.80 13.51 -27.61
C LEU A 227 -14.53 12.29 -26.70
N LEU A 228 -15.45 11.32 -26.67
CA LEU A 228 -15.27 10.12 -25.85
C LEU A 228 -14.16 9.23 -26.41
N VAL A 229 -14.04 9.10 -27.73
CA VAL A 229 -12.94 8.37 -28.37
C VAL A 229 -11.59 9.02 -28.04
N ALA A 230 -11.50 10.35 -28.13
CA ALA A 230 -10.28 11.07 -27.74
C ALA A 230 -9.95 10.90 -26.24
N SER A 231 -10.97 10.89 -25.38
CA SER A 231 -10.81 10.69 -23.93
C SER A 231 -10.33 9.27 -23.60
N GLN A 232 -10.84 8.25 -24.30
CA GLN A 232 -10.39 6.87 -24.15
C GLN A 232 -8.94 6.70 -24.60
N GLY A 233 -8.57 7.27 -25.75
CA GLY A 233 -7.18 7.25 -26.22
C GLY A 233 -6.22 7.95 -25.26
N ALA A 234 -6.64 9.06 -24.63
CA ALA A 234 -5.86 9.72 -23.59
C ALA A 234 -5.69 8.86 -22.33
N ALA A 235 -6.76 8.18 -21.88
CA ALA A 235 -6.68 7.28 -20.74
C ALA A 235 -5.75 6.08 -21.00
N GLU A 236 -5.81 5.50 -22.21
CA GLU A 236 -4.92 4.43 -22.65
C GLU A 236 -3.45 4.88 -22.71
N ALA A 237 -3.18 6.07 -23.26
CA ALA A 237 -1.85 6.67 -23.28
C ALA A 237 -1.29 6.90 -21.87
N LEU A 238 -2.13 7.34 -20.92
CA LEU A 238 -1.72 7.53 -19.52
C LEU A 238 -1.46 6.19 -18.81
N SER A 239 -2.28 5.17 -19.08
CA SER A 239 -2.08 3.82 -18.53
C SER A 239 -0.76 3.22 -19.02
N THR A 240 -0.47 3.32 -20.31
CA THR A 240 0.76 2.79 -20.92
C THR A 240 2.01 3.58 -20.50
N LEU A 241 1.87 4.87 -20.19
CA LEU A 241 2.95 5.70 -19.62
C LEU A 241 3.37 5.21 -18.23
N LEU A 242 2.40 4.87 -17.37
CA LEU A 242 2.68 4.50 -15.99
C LEU A 242 3.03 3.01 -15.84
N PHE A 243 2.42 2.16 -16.67
CA PHE A 243 2.38 0.74 -16.41
C PHE A 243 2.55 -0.09 -17.68
N HIS A 244 3.43 -1.10 -17.61
CA HIS A 244 3.55 -2.12 -18.64
C HIS A 244 2.24 -2.88 -18.85
N GLU A 245 1.99 -3.33 -20.09
CA GLU A 245 0.76 -4.06 -20.46
C GLU A 245 0.62 -5.37 -19.70
N ASP A 246 1.73 -6.10 -19.51
CA ASP A 246 1.75 -7.40 -18.83
C ASP A 246 1.78 -7.29 -17.29
N ALA A 247 1.84 -6.07 -16.74
CA ALA A 247 1.95 -5.91 -15.30
C ALA A 247 0.61 -6.12 -14.59
N ILE A 248 0.66 -6.90 -13.51
CA ILE A 248 -0.53 -7.25 -12.72
C ILE A 248 -1.00 -6.01 -11.95
N ARG A 249 -2.25 -5.60 -12.17
CA ARG A 249 -2.83 -4.42 -11.53
C ARG A 249 -3.31 -4.76 -10.13
N VAL A 250 -2.93 -3.94 -9.16
CA VAL A 250 -3.36 -4.06 -7.76
C VAL A 250 -3.68 -2.70 -7.19
N THR A 251 -4.83 -2.60 -6.52
CA THR A 251 -5.13 -1.49 -5.63
C THR A 251 -4.53 -1.79 -4.24
N PRO A 252 -3.50 -1.05 -3.79
CA PRO A 252 -2.78 -1.39 -2.57
C PRO A 252 -3.61 -1.04 -1.32
N ILE A 253 -3.56 -1.91 -0.31
CA ILE A 253 -4.12 -1.68 1.02
C ILE A 253 -3.01 -1.35 2.00
N ALA A 254 -1.96 -2.17 2.02
CA ALA A 254 -0.78 -1.96 2.85
C ALA A 254 0.48 -2.46 2.15
N MET A 255 1.57 -1.73 2.33
CA MET A 255 2.92 -2.19 1.97
C MET A 255 3.80 -2.07 3.20
N PHE A 256 4.51 -3.13 3.56
CA PHE A 256 5.28 -3.18 4.80
C PHE A 256 6.45 -4.16 4.69
N ARG A 257 7.43 -3.98 5.57
CA ARG A 257 8.53 -4.93 5.79
C ARG A 257 8.45 -5.50 7.19
N ARG A 258 8.85 -6.76 7.34
CA ARG A 258 9.06 -7.37 8.65
C ARG A 258 10.46 -6.99 9.13
N LEU A 259 10.58 -6.52 10.37
CA LEU A 259 11.86 -6.11 10.96
C LEU A 259 12.56 -7.28 11.69
N PHE A 260 11.81 -8.10 12.41
CA PHE A 260 12.25 -9.34 13.08
C PHE A 260 11.04 -10.23 13.40
#